data_AF-A0A7F5RJQ5-F1
#
_entry.id   AF-A0A7F5RJQ5-F1
#
_cell.length_a   1.000
_cell.length_b   1.000
_cell.length_c   1.000
_cell.angle_alpha   90.00
_cell.angle_beta   90.00
_cell.angle_gamma   90.00
#
_symmetry.space_group_name_H-M   'P 1'
#
loop_
_entity.id
_entity.type
_entity.pdbx_description
1 polymer ?
#
loop_
_entity_poly.entity_id
_entity_poly.type
_entity_poly.pdbx_seq_one_letter_code
_entity_poly.pdbx_strand_id
1 'polypeptide(L)'
;MLENYPQINSFKRTNNPTATQTLERIYEQQLLTEVAKHLNCSIVFVPDISLNVATNLLTSISLGRGAYLPLDTGICDTRDPQITIVRPLRHFDDKELAFYNVYNKLKLVVSPNEIKKFNNTSVQDLIDTFVSNLQLNYPATITTVVRTGDKLALDKTVLKSKACNLCKAPLLNNTSEELNSATATDFSRWISAQLQIFKKDESFNEFEIKQRELYCYACSKIIEFVEK
;
A
#
# COMPACT_ATOMS: atom_id res chain seq x y z
N MET A 1 -9.92 20.32 14.68
CA MET A 1 -8.67 19.58 14.39
C MET A 1 -8.85 18.54 13.27
N LEU A 2 -9.92 17.72 13.29
CA LEU A 2 -10.29 16.83 12.18
C LEU A 2 -11.11 17.51 11.06
N GLU A 3 -11.58 18.75 11.28
CA GLU A 3 -12.47 19.48 10.35
C GLU A 3 -11.77 19.95 9.06
N ASN A 4 -10.43 20.03 9.04
CA ASN A 4 -9.66 20.44 7.86
C ASN A 4 -9.38 19.28 6.87
N TYR A 5 -9.87 18.06 7.16
CA TYR A 5 -9.62 16.87 6.34
C TYR A 5 -10.93 16.17 5.99
N PRO A 6 -11.68 16.68 4.99
CA PRO A 6 -12.98 16.11 4.62
C PRO A 6 -12.89 14.63 4.21
N GLN A 7 -11.75 14.19 3.67
CA GLN A 7 -11.49 12.81 3.21
C GLN A 7 -11.43 11.78 4.37
N ILE A 8 -10.95 12.19 5.55
CA ILE A 8 -10.84 11.30 6.73
C ILE A 8 -12.21 11.17 7.41
N ASN A 9 -12.95 12.27 7.50
CA ASN A 9 -14.32 12.27 8.03
C ASN A 9 -15.33 11.58 7.10
N SER A 10 -14.98 11.40 5.82
CA SER A 10 -15.81 10.71 4.83
C SER A 10 -15.52 9.21 4.69
N PHE A 11 -14.66 8.61 5.54
CA PHE A 11 -14.41 7.17 5.47
C PHE A 11 -15.69 6.40 5.78
N LYS A 12 -16.31 5.86 4.72
CA LYS A 12 -17.39 4.88 4.82
C LYS A 12 -16.81 3.51 4.51
N ARG A 13 -17.14 2.51 5.34
CA ARG A 13 -16.84 1.12 5.00
C ARG A 13 -17.52 0.77 3.69
N THR A 14 -16.74 0.23 2.77
CA THR A 14 -17.21 -0.15 1.45
C THR A 14 -17.71 -1.60 1.50
N ASN A 15 -18.56 -1.99 0.56
CA ASN A 15 -19.01 -3.38 0.44
C ASN A 15 -17.89 -4.36 0.04
N ASN A 16 -16.72 -3.84 -0.38
CA ASN A 16 -15.57 -4.64 -0.73
C ASN A 16 -14.53 -4.61 0.42
N PRO A 17 -14.27 -5.73 1.11
CA PRO A 17 -13.37 -5.76 2.25
C PRO A 17 -11.93 -5.39 1.86
N THR A 18 -11.45 -5.80 0.69
CA THR A 18 -10.12 -5.47 0.16
C THR A 18 -9.98 -3.97 -0.10
N ALA A 19 -11.00 -3.34 -0.67
CA ALA A 19 -11.03 -1.89 -0.89
C ALA A 19 -11.03 -1.13 0.44
N THR A 20 -11.86 -1.56 1.39
CA THR A 20 -11.95 -0.97 2.74
C THR A 20 -10.61 -1.01 3.45
N GLN A 21 -9.95 -2.17 3.55
CA GLN A 21 -8.64 -2.27 4.21
C GLN A 21 -7.55 -1.47 3.49
N THR A 22 -7.59 -1.40 2.15
CA THR A 22 -6.64 -0.57 1.39
C THR A 22 -6.81 0.91 1.71
N LEU A 23 -8.06 1.38 1.82
CA LEU A 23 -8.36 2.76 2.19
C LEU A 23 -7.98 3.05 3.64
N GLU A 24 -8.24 2.15 4.58
CA GLU A 24 -7.82 2.29 5.98
C GLU A 24 -6.31 2.53 6.07
N ARG A 25 -5.49 1.72 5.38
CA ARG A 25 -4.03 1.89 5.35
C ARG A 25 -3.60 3.23 4.73
N ILE A 26 -4.24 3.65 3.65
CA ILE A 26 -3.92 4.93 3.00
C ILE A 26 -4.22 6.10 3.94
N TYR A 27 -5.40 6.10 4.57
CA TYR A 27 -5.80 7.15 5.49
C TYR A 27 -4.97 7.16 6.78
N GLU A 28 -4.57 5.99 7.29
CA GLU A 28 -3.64 5.90 8.43
C GLU A 28 -2.30 6.58 8.11
N GLN A 29 -1.70 6.28 6.96
CA GLN A 29 -0.45 6.92 6.54
C GLN A 29 -0.58 8.44 6.38
N GLN A 30 -1.70 8.90 5.79
CA GLN A 30 -1.98 10.33 5.67
C GLN A 30 -2.15 10.99 7.03
N LEU A 31 -2.92 10.38 7.93
CA LEU A 31 -3.15 10.89 9.27
C LEU A 31 -1.83 11.00 10.05
N LEU A 32 -0.98 9.98 10.01
CA LEU A 32 0.33 10.01 10.65
C LEU A 32 1.18 11.18 10.12
N THR A 33 1.17 11.40 8.80
CA THR A 33 1.90 12.48 8.15
C THR A 33 1.39 13.85 8.59
N GLU A 34 0.07 14.05 8.61
CA GLU A 34 -0.54 15.34 8.98
C GLU A 34 -0.39 15.64 10.47
N VAL A 35 -0.51 14.63 11.34
CA VAL A 35 -0.24 14.77 12.77
C VAL A 35 1.23 15.14 12.99
N ALA A 36 2.17 14.51 12.28
CA ALA A 36 3.59 14.84 12.38
C ALA A 36 3.88 16.29 11.97
N LYS A 37 3.26 16.78 10.89
CA LYS A 37 3.34 18.20 10.47
C LYS A 37 2.83 19.13 11.56
N HIS A 38 1.65 18.84 12.12
CA HIS A 38 1.07 19.67 13.18
C HIS A 38 1.92 19.70 14.45
N LEU A 39 2.63 18.62 14.75
CA LEU A 39 3.57 18.53 15.87
C LEU A 39 4.98 19.04 15.54
N ASN A 40 5.22 19.55 14.32
CA ASN A 40 6.53 19.95 13.81
C ASN A 40 7.60 18.84 13.91
N CYS A 41 7.21 17.59 13.74
CA CYS A 41 8.13 16.46 13.64
C CYS A 41 8.56 16.25 12.20
N SER A 42 9.84 16.00 11.93
CA SER A 42 10.34 15.68 10.58
C SER A 42 10.36 14.17 10.27
N ILE A 43 10.34 13.33 11.31
CA ILE A 43 10.49 11.87 11.20
C ILE A 43 9.41 11.18 12.01
N VAL A 44 8.79 10.16 11.43
CA VAL A 44 7.81 9.28 12.08
C VAL A 44 8.34 7.86 12.07
N PHE A 45 8.42 7.21 13.23
CA PHE A 45 8.76 5.80 13.32
C PHE A 45 7.49 4.95 13.34
N VAL A 46 7.44 3.97 12.44
CA VAL A 46 6.35 2.98 12.39
C VAL A 46 6.87 1.61 12.85
N PRO A 47 6.00 0.79 13.46
CA PRO A 47 6.41 -0.46 14.11
C PRO A 47 6.55 -1.65 13.15
N ASP A 48 6.70 -1.42 11.84
CA ASP A 48 6.76 -2.48 10.83
C ASP A 48 7.95 -3.42 11.08
N ILE A 49 7.67 -4.71 11.25
CA ILE A 49 8.66 -5.78 11.37
C ILE A 49 8.82 -6.58 10.07
N SER A 50 9.71 -7.59 10.06
CA SER A 50 9.99 -8.42 8.87
C SER A 50 8.71 -9.03 8.27
N LEU A 51 7.82 -9.53 9.13
CA LEU A 51 6.53 -10.09 8.74
C LEU A 51 5.62 -9.05 8.09
N ASN A 52 5.43 -7.88 8.72
CA ASN A 52 4.58 -6.82 8.17
C ASN A 52 5.09 -6.34 6.82
N VAL A 53 6.40 -6.18 6.69
CA VAL A 53 7.02 -5.76 5.43
C VAL A 53 6.82 -6.81 4.34
N ALA A 54 6.97 -8.10 4.63
CA ALA A 54 6.71 -9.17 3.68
C ALA A 54 5.23 -9.24 3.27
N THR A 55 4.30 -9.14 4.23
CA THR A 55 2.86 -9.09 3.97
C THR A 55 2.51 -7.88 3.11
N ASN A 56 3.01 -6.69 3.45
CA ASN A 56 2.79 -5.46 2.68
C ASN A 56 3.39 -5.55 1.28
N LEU A 57 4.53 -6.22 1.14
CA LEU A 57 5.18 -6.43 -0.15
C LEU A 57 4.31 -7.25 -1.09
N LEU A 58 3.91 -8.45 -0.65
CA LEU A 58 3.09 -9.35 -1.45
C LEU A 58 1.72 -8.75 -1.73
N THR A 59 1.12 -8.10 -0.73
CA THR A 59 -0.17 -7.38 -0.88
C THR A 59 -0.07 -6.28 -1.93
N SER A 60 0.97 -5.45 -1.87
CA SER A 60 1.13 -4.35 -2.82
C SER A 60 1.31 -4.86 -4.25
N ILE A 61 2.02 -5.98 -4.44
CA ILE A 61 2.14 -6.63 -5.74
C ILE A 61 0.78 -7.15 -6.22
N SER A 62 0.05 -7.88 -5.38
CA SER A 62 -1.27 -8.44 -5.71
C SER A 62 -2.32 -7.37 -6.05
N LEU A 63 -2.22 -6.18 -5.46
CA LEU A 63 -3.11 -5.04 -5.74
C LEU A 63 -2.63 -4.15 -6.90
N GLY A 64 -1.57 -4.54 -7.62
CA GLY A 64 -1.05 -3.78 -8.76
C GLY A 64 -0.32 -2.48 -8.38
N ARG A 65 0.24 -2.40 -7.17
CA ARG A 65 1.06 -1.27 -6.66
C ARG A 65 2.56 -1.49 -6.81
N GLY A 66 3.00 -2.41 -7.69
CA GLY A 66 4.41 -2.79 -7.83
C GLY A 66 5.36 -1.62 -8.10
N ALA A 67 4.92 -0.60 -8.86
CA ALA A 67 5.73 0.59 -9.16
C ALA A 67 6.11 1.42 -7.92
N TYR A 68 5.35 1.31 -6.83
CA TYR A 68 5.53 2.11 -5.61
C TYR A 68 6.04 1.30 -4.43
N LEU A 69 6.42 0.04 -4.69
CA LEU A 69 6.85 -0.91 -3.67
C LEU A 69 8.05 -0.41 -2.85
N PRO A 70 9.09 0.22 -3.44
CA PRO A 70 10.19 0.79 -2.66
C PRO A 70 9.76 1.82 -1.61
N LEU A 71 8.66 2.55 -1.85
CA LEU A 71 8.10 3.50 -0.87
C LEU A 71 7.22 2.79 0.17
N ASP A 72 6.40 1.83 -0.27
CA ASP A 72 5.49 1.07 0.60
C ASP A 72 6.25 0.14 1.57
N THR A 73 7.39 -0.41 1.18
CA THR A 73 8.11 -1.44 1.96
C THR A 73 9.57 -1.15 2.22
N GLY A 74 10.14 -0.05 1.70
CA GLY A 74 11.54 0.31 1.93
C GLY A 74 11.81 0.77 3.36
N ILE A 75 13.07 1.12 3.65
CA ILE A 75 13.46 1.62 4.98
C ILE A 75 12.76 2.94 5.30
N CYS A 76 12.64 3.82 4.29
CA CYS A 76 12.02 5.14 4.42
C CYS A 76 10.93 5.32 3.36
N ASP A 77 9.80 5.92 3.74
CA ASP A 77 8.85 6.53 2.83
C ASP A 77 9.08 8.04 2.83
N THR A 78 9.37 8.58 1.63
CA THR A 78 9.74 9.99 1.39
C THR A 78 8.77 10.65 0.41
N ARG A 79 7.52 10.16 0.33
CA ARG A 79 6.45 10.77 -0.49
C ARG A 79 6.15 12.22 -0.10
N ASP A 80 6.24 12.53 1.19
CA ASP A 80 6.08 13.89 1.69
C ASP A 80 7.45 14.60 1.76
N PRO A 81 7.59 15.84 1.25
CA PRO A 81 8.87 16.54 1.26
C PRO A 81 9.31 17.01 2.65
N GLN A 82 8.39 17.11 3.62
CA GLN A 82 8.68 17.59 4.97
C GLN A 82 8.82 16.45 5.98
N ILE A 83 8.10 15.34 5.75
CA ILE A 83 8.00 14.22 6.68
C ILE A 83 8.59 12.95 6.07
N THR A 84 9.47 12.28 6.81
CA THR A 84 9.96 10.94 6.45
C THR A 84 9.41 9.90 7.41
N ILE A 85 8.71 8.89 6.88
CA ILE A 85 8.30 7.73 7.68
C ILE A 85 9.42 6.70 7.60
N VAL A 86 9.87 6.18 8.75
CA VAL A 86 10.99 5.23 8.84
C VAL A 86 10.55 3.96 9.55
N ARG A 87 11.03 2.82 9.05
CA ARG A 87 10.72 1.46 9.54
C ARG A 87 11.93 0.84 10.25
N PRO A 88 12.25 1.23 11.48
CA PRO A 88 13.47 0.80 12.17
C PRO A 88 13.48 -0.71 12.48
N LEU A 89 12.32 -1.32 12.66
CA LEU A 89 12.20 -2.73 13.09
C LEU A 89 12.07 -3.73 11.94
N ARG A 90 12.16 -3.26 10.69
CA ARG A 90 11.87 -4.02 9.47
C ARG A 90 12.61 -5.35 9.31
N HIS A 91 13.76 -5.51 9.94
CA HIS A 91 14.58 -6.72 9.84
C HIS A 91 14.50 -7.63 11.05
N PHE A 92 13.68 -7.30 12.04
CA PHE A 92 13.48 -8.09 13.23
C PHE A 92 12.26 -8.99 13.09
N ASP A 93 12.34 -10.17 13.69
CA ASP A 93 11.24 -11.11 13.81
C ASP A 93 10.48 -10.92 15.14
N ASP A 94 9.20 -11.32 15.16
CA ASP A 94 8.35 -11.23 16.36
C ASP A 94 8.99 -11.86 17.60
N LYS A 95 9.65 -13.02 17.42
CA LYS A 95 10.31 -13.73 18.52
C LYS A 95 11.47 -12.93 19.11
N GLU A 96 12.25 -12.28 18.26
CA GLU A 96 13.38 -11.45 18.69
C GLU A 96 12.90 -10.26 19.50
N LEU A 97 11.83 -9.60 19.04
CA LEU A 97 11.21 -8.49 19.76
C LEU A 97 10.56 -8.96 21.07
N ALA A 98 9.93 -10.14 21.09
CA ALA A 98 9.40 -10.72 22.32
C ALA A 98 10.50 -10.95 23.36
N PHE A 99 11.63 -11.53 22.95
CA PHE A 99 12.79 -11.71 23.82
C PHE A 99 13.36 -10.36 24.28
N TYR A 100 13.51 -9.39 23.37
CA TYR A 100 13.97 -8.05 23.71
C TYR A 100 13.08 -7.40 24.78
N ASN A 101 11.76 -7.52 24.65
CA ASN A 101 10.80 -6.97 25.60
C ASN A 101 10.95 -7.62 26.99
N VAL A 102 11.13 -8.94 27.05
CA VAL A 102 11.33 -9.68 28.31
C VAL A 102 12.65 -9.29 28.97
N TYR A 103 13.76 -9.28 28.22
CA TYR A 103 15.08 -8.95 28.76
C TYR A 103 15.17 -7.51 29.26
N ASN A 104 14.51 -6.58 28.59
CA ASN A 104 14.45 -5.17 28.99
C ASN A 104 13.30 -4.85 29.96
N LYS A 105 12.51 -5.85 30.38
CA LYS A 105 11.38 -5.71 31.31
C LYS A 105 10.38 -4.63 30.85
N LEU A 106 10.11 -4.55 29.55
CA LEU A 106 9.17 -3.58 28.99
C LEU A 106 7.74 -3.96 29.38
N LYS A 107 6.94 -2.95 29.77
CA LYS A 107 5.53 -3.14 30.10
C LYS A 107 4.70 -3.21 28.82
N LEU A 108 3.92 -4.27 28.67
CA LEU A 108 2.95 -4.39 27.59
C LEU A 108 1.81 -3.39 27.81
N VAL A 109 1.50 -2.60 26.79
CA VAL A 109 0.41 -1.60 26.82
C VAL A 109 -0.94 -2.23 26.44
N VAL A 110 -0.92 -3.27 25.60
CA VAL A 110 -2.12 -3.96 25.09
C VAL A 110 -1.96 -5.46 25.25
N SER A 111 -3.04 -6.15 25.62
CA SER A 111 -3.04 -7.61 25.77
C SER A 111 -3.13 -8.30 24.41
N PRO A 112 -2.38 -9.41 24.15
CA PRO A 112 -2.45 -10.13 22.88
C PRO A 112 -3.85 -10.62 22.48
N ASN A 113 -4.75 -10.77 23.46
CA ASN A 113 -6.11 -11.26 23.25
C ASN A 113 -7.05 -10.24 22.59
N GLU A 114 -6.62 -8.98 22.45
CA GLU A 114 -7.37 -7.91 21.78
C GLU A 114 -7.03 -7.80 20.28
N ILE A 115 -6.08 -8.60 19.79
CA ILE A 115 -5.68 -8.60 18.38
C ILE A 115 -6.81 -9.22 17.56
N LYS A 116 -7.32 -8.45 16.59
CA LYS A 116 -8.48 -8.77 15.76
C LYS A 116 -8.36 -10.19 15.15
N LYS A 117 -9.46 -10.95 15.21
CA LYS A 117 -9.59 -12.19 14.44
C LYS A 117 -9.67 -11.87 12.95
N PHE A 118 -8.79 -12.47 12.17
CA PHE A 118 -8.83 -12.42 10.70
C PHE A 118 -10.05 -13.20 10.20
N ASN A 119 -10.89 -12.56 9.39
CA ASN A 119 -12.06 -13.22 8.80
C ASN A 119 -11.77 -13.79 7.40
N ASN A 120 -10.52 -13.74 6.93
CA ASN A 120 -10.08 -14.18 5.59
C ASN A 120 -10.96 -13.63 4.45
N THR A 121 -11.52 -12.44 4.61
CA THR A 121 -12.47 -11.86 3.65
C THR A 121 -11.79 -10.99 2.61
N SER A 122 -10.58 -10.50 2.89
CA SER A 122 -9.81 -9.63 2.01
C SER A 122 -8.54 -10.31 1.47
N VAL A 123 -7.98 -9.74 0.40
CA VAL A 123 -6.68 -10.18 -0.16
C VAL A 123 -5.57 -10.04 0.89
N GLN A 124 -5.62 -8.98 1.68
CA GLN A 124 -4.69 -8.70 2.77
C GLN A 124 -4.73 -9.80 3.83
N ASP A 125 -5.92 -10.21 4.29
CA ASP A 125 -6.07 -11.28 5.30
C ASP A 125 -5.53 -12.62 4.77
N LEU A 126 -5.78 -12.92 3.49
CA LEU A 126 -5.28 -14.13 2.85
C LEU A 126 -3.75 -14.14 2.76
N ILE A 127 -3.15 -13.01 2.38
CA ILE A 127 -1.69 -12.87 2.30
C ILE A 127 -1.09 -12.91 3.70
N ASP A 128 -1.69 -12.25 4.68
CA ASP A 128 -1.20 -12.26 6.06
C ASP A 128 -1.21 -13.69 6.65
N THR A 129 -2.29 -14.44 6.42
CA THR A 129 -2.36 -15.86 6.79
C THR A 129 -1.28 -16.68 6.08
N PHE A 130 -1.06 -16.45 4.79
CA PHE A 130 -0.03 -17.14 4.02
C PHE A 130 1.39 -16.84 4.54
N VAL A 131 1.72 -15.57 4.75
CA VAL A 131 3.02 -15.11 5.23
C VAL A 131 3.26 -15.56 6.67
N SER A 132 2.25 -15.51 7.54
CA SER A 132 2.33 -16.02 8.91
C SER A 132 2.64 -17.52 8.93
N ASN A 133 1.99 -18.31 8.07
CA ASN A 133 2.30 -19.73 7.92
C ASN A 133 3.72 -19.98 7.37
N LEU A 134 4.21 -19.14 6.46
CA LEU A 134 5.59 -19.19 6.01
C LEU A 134 6.57 -18.87 7.14
N GLN A 135 6.30 -17.85 7.96
CA GLN A 135 7.16 -17.50 9.09
C GLN A 135 7.25 -18.63 10.12
N LEU A 136 6.16 -19.38 10.35
CA LEU A 136 6.17 -20.52 11.27
C LEU A 136 6.97 -21.72 10.75
N ASN A 137 6.80 -22.07 9.47
CA ASN A 137 7.35 -23.30 8.92
C ASN A 137 8.69 -23.10 8.20
N TYR A 138 8.92 -21.91 7.64
CA TYR A 138 10.08 -21.57 6.81
C TYR A 138 10.55 -20.10 7.02
N PRO A 139 11.04 -19.72 8.22
CA PRO A 139 11.38 -18.31 8.55
C PRO A 139 12.35 -17.66 7.56
N ALA A 140 13.33 -18.40 7.04
CA ALA A 140 14.29 -17.90 6.06
C ALA A 140 13.65 -17.39 4.76
N THR A 141 12.43 -17.86 4.44
CA THR A 141 11.65 -17.39 3.29
C THR A 141 11.23 -15.94 3.46
N ILE A 142 10.82 -15.52 4.67
CA ILE A 142 10.41 -14.14 4.93
C ILE A 142 11.57 -13.18 4.69
N THR A 143 12.74 -13.48 5.24
CA THR A 143 13.96 -12.69 5.02
C THR A 143 14.32 -12.63 3.53
N THR A 144 14.14 -13.73 2.80
CA THR A 144 14.41 -13.78 1.36
C THR A 144 13.43 -12.91 0.56
N VAL A 145 12.14 -12.93 0.91
CA VAL A 145 11.11 -12.07 0.30
C VAL A 145 11.44 -10.59 0.53
N VAL A 146 11.75 -10.20 1.77
CA VAL A 146 12.11 -8.83 2.14
C VAL A 146 13.36 -8.36 1.38
N ARG A 147 14.44 -9.16 1.38
CA ARG A 147 15.69 -8.84 0.65
C ARG A 147 15.50 -8.79 -0.86
N THR A 148 14.61 -9.59 -1.41
CA THR A 148 14.28 -9.54 -2.84
C THR A 148 13.49 -8.26 -3.15
N GLY A 149 12.61 -7.84 -2.25
CA GLY A 149 11.95 -6.54 -2.30
C GLY A 149 12.94 -5.37 -2.29
N ASP A 150 13.99 -5.44 -1.49
CA ASP A 150 15.02 -4.37 -1.39
C ASP A 150 15.83 -4.16 -2.67
N LYS A 151 15.84 -5.15 -3.58
CA LYS A 151 16.49 -5.01 -4.89
C LYS A 151 15.66 -4.16 -5.85
N LEU A 152 14.38 -3.93 -5.54
CA LEU A 152 13.51 -3.10 -6.35
C LEU A 152 13.78 -1.65 -6.01
N ALA A 153 14.05 -0.85 -7.04
CA ALA A 153 14.36 0.56 -6.91
C ALA A 153 13.32 1.39 -7.68
N LEU A 154 13.11 2.60 -7.19
CA LEU A 154 12.26 3.59 -7.83
C LEU A 154 13.17 4.63 -8.48
N ASP A 155 12.93 4.92 -9.75
CA ASP A 155 13.72 5.92 -10.44
C ASP A 155 13.55 7.30 -9.79
N LYS A 156 14.68 7.96 -9.50
CA LYS A 156 14.68 9.26 -8.80
C LYS A 156 13.98 10.37 -9.61
N THR A 157 13.86 10.19 -10.92
CA THR A 157 13.12 11.09 -11.82
C THR A 157 11.61 11.00 -11.59
N VAL A 158 11.10 9.83 -11.22
CA VAL A 158 9.68 9.58 -10.92
C VAL A 158 9.25 10.29 -9.64
N LEU A 159 10.13 10.43 -8.65
CA LEU A 159 9.81 11.13 -7.40
C LEU A 159 9.47 12.62 -7.57
N LYS A 160 9.78 13.22 -8.73
CA LYS A 160 9.48 14.64 -9.04
C LYS A 160 8.19 14.83 -9.84
N SER A 161 7.47 13.75 -10.15
CA SER A 161 6.23 13.82 -10.92
C SER A 161 5.03 14.27 -10.06
N LYS A 162 3.88 14.47 -10.71
CA LYS A 162 2.62 14.76 -9.99
C LYS A 162 2.30 13.61 -9.03
N ALA A 163 1.80 13.89 -7.85
CA ALA A 163 1.42 12.86 -6.88
C ALA A 163 -0.04 12.41 -7.08
N CYS A 164 -0.31 11.14 -6.80
CA CYS A 164 -1.65 10.57 -6.75
C CYS A 164 -2.49 11.28 -5.69
N ASN A 165 -3.71 11.71 -6.03
CA ASN A 165 -4.57 12.44 -5.11
C ASN A 165 -4.94 11.63 -3.86
N LEU A 166 -5.07 10.30 -4.01
CA LEU A 166 -5.46 9.39 -2.93
C LEU A 166 -4.27 8.90 -2.10
N CYS A 167 -3.25 8.27 -2.69
CA CYS A 167 -2.16 7.67 -1.91
C CYS A 167 -0.87 8.49 -1.85
N LYS A 168 -0.84 9.66 -2.48
CA LYS A 168 0.33 10.57 -2.58
C LYS A 168 1.59 9.96 -3.19
N ALA A 169 1.51 8.74 -3.73
CA ALA A 169 2.60 8.15 -4.51
C ALA A 169 2.82 8.95 -5.81
N PRO A 170 4.06 9.10 -6.29
CA PRO A 170 4.34 9.77 -7.55
C PRO A 170 3.61 9.07 -8.71
N LEU A 171 2.99 9.81 -9.61
CA LEU A 171 2.37 9.27 -10.81
C LEU A 171 3.47 9.06 -11.85
N LEU A 172 3.55 7.85 -12.42
CA LEU A 172 4.46 7.61 -13.53
C LEU A 172 4.02 8.49 -14.71
N ASN A 173 4.86 9.47 -15.08
CA ASN A 173 4.59 10.28 -16.26
C ASN A 173 4.72 9.37 -17.49
N ASN A 174 3.67 9.28 -18.30
CA ASN A 174 3.71 8.63 -19.62
C ASN A 174 4.51 9.51 -20.61
N THR A 175 5.75 9.85 -20.29
CA THR A 175 6.66 10.45 -21.28
C THR A 175 7.05 9.36 -22.27
N SER A 176 6.20 9.22 -23.29
CA SER A 176 6.44 8.67 -24.64
C SER A 176 7.38 7.47 -24.78
N GLU A 177 6.81 6.36 -25.29
CA GLU A 177 7.42 5.15 -25.89
C GLU A 177 7.52 3.87 -25.04
N GLU A 178 7.53 3.95 -23.71
CA GLU A 178 7.62 2.72 -22.89
C GLU A 178 6.23 2.17 -22.52
N LEU A 179 5.92 0.98 -23.05
CA LEU A 179 4.75 0.18 -22.66
C LEU A 179 4.90 -0.26 -21.20
N ASN A 180 3.96 0.12 -20.34
CA ASN A 180 3.94 -0.31 -18.95
C ASN A 180 2.96 -1.48 -18.73
N SER A 181 3.08 -2.17 -17.59
CA SER A 181 2.24 -3.33 -17.27
C SER A 181 0.74 -3.01 -17.23
N ALA A 182 0.36 -1.77 -16.88
CA ALA A 182 -1.03 -1.32 -16.94
C ALA A 182 -1.51 -1.27 -18.40
N THR A 183 -0.75 -0.66 -19.31
CA THR A 183 -1.09 -0.62 -20.75
C THR A 183 -1.20 -2.01 -21.37
N ALA A 184 -0.31 -2.95 -21.00
CA ALA A 184 -0.39 -4.33 -21.46
C ALA A 184 -1.65 -5.04 -20.94
N THR A 185 -2.05 -4.77 -19.70
CA THR A 185 -3.29 -5.30 -19.10
C THR A 185 -4.52 -4.72 -19.79
N ASP A 186 -4.53 -3.41 -20.06
CA ASP A 186 -5.62 -2.74 -20.77
C ASP A 186 -5.75 -3.25 -22.20
N PHE A 187 -4.63 -3.43 -22.89
CA PHE A 187 -4.60 -4.03 -24.22
C PHE A 187 -5.13 -5.46 -24.22
N SER A 188 -4.71 -6.27 -23.24
CA SER A 188 -5.20 -7.64 -23.07
C SER A 188 -6.71 -7.65 -22.79
N ARG A 189 -7.19 -6.71 -21.98
CA ARG A 189 -8.62 -6.51 -21.70
C ARG A 189 -9.38 -6.06 -22.95
N TRP A 190 -8.80 -5.15 -23.74
CA TRP A 190 -9.37 -4.67 -24.99
C TRP A 190 -9.50 -5.81 -26.01
N ILE A 191 -8.46 -6.64 -26.21
CA ILE A 191 -8.55 -7.84 -27.06
C ILE A 191 -9.63 -8.79 -26.55
N SER A 192 -9.66 -9.05 -25.24
CA SER A 192 -10.64 -9.96 -24.64
C SER A 192 -12.07 -9.46 -24.82
N ALA A 193 -12.27 -8.14 -24.74
CA ALA A 193 -13.54 -7.48 -24.98
C ALA A 193 -13.89 -7.49 -26.47
N GLN A 194 -12.93 -7.25 -27.38
CA GLN A 194 -13.13 -7.27 -28.83
C GLN A 194 -13.66 -8.63 -29.32
N LEU A 195 -13.20 -9.73 -28.73
CA LEU A 195 -13.77 -11.06 -28.97
C LEU A 195 -15.25 -11.19 -28.53
N GLN A 196 -15.73 -10.29 -27.67
CA GLN A 196 -17.15 -10.17 -27.25
C GLN A 196 -17.92 -9.02 -27.94
N ILE A 197 -17.24 -8.09 -28.63
CA ILE A 197 -17.81 -6.85 -29.24
C ILE A 197 -18.63 -7.10 -30.52
N PHE A 198 -18.90 -8.35 -30.93
CA PHE A 198 -20.13 -8.61 -31.70
C PHE A 198 -21.42 -8.25 -30.90
N LYS A 199 -21.31 -7.84 -29.63
CA LYS A 199 -22.41 -7.23 -28.84
C LYS A 199 -21.94 -6.03 -28.00
N LYS A 200 -22.15 -4.83 -28.56
CA LYS A 200 -22.40 -3.50 -27.93
C LYS A 200 -21.27 -2.59 -27.39
N ASP A 201 -21.30 -1.38 -28.00
CA ASP A 201 -21.21 0.02 -27.52
C ASP A 201 -19.88 0.66 -27.02
N GLU A 202 -19.57 1.81 -27.65
CA GLU A 202 -18.29 2.54 -27.72
C GLU A 202 -18.04 3.65 -26.67
N SER A 203 -18.72 3.65 -25.51
CA SER A 203 -18.65 4.80 -24.56
C SER A 203 -17.54 4.74 -23.49
N PHE A 204 -16.59 3.80 -23.56
CA PHE A 204 -15.69 3.48 -22.43
C PHE A 204 -14.36 4.28 -22.35
N ASN A 205 -13.98 5.07 -23.35
CA ASN A 205 -12.59 5.55 -23.45
C ASN A 205 -12.27 6.89 -22.75
N GLU A 206 -13.19 7.84 -22.63
CA GLU A 206 -12.82 9.21 -22.22
C GLU A 206 -12.72 9.40 -20.69
N PHE A 207 -13.50 8.64 -19.92
CA PHE A 207 -13.54 8.71 -18.45
C PHE A 207 -12.33 8.02 -17.79
N GLU A 208 -11.90 6.86 -18.29
CA GLU A 208 -10.73 6.13 -17.75
C GLU A 208 -9.41 6.92 -17.95
N ILE A 209 -9.32 7.75 -19.00
CA ILE A 209 -8.13 8.56 -19.27
C ILE A 209 -7.96 9.67 -18.23
N LYS A 210 -9.04 10.39 -17.87
CA LYS A 210 -9.00 11.46 -16.85
C LYS A 210 -8.64 10.95 -15.45
N GLN A 211 -9.12 9.76 -15.06
CA GLN A 211 -8.79 9.18 -13.76
C GLN A 211 -7.30 8.80 -13.65
N ARG A 212 -6.64 8.41 -14.75
CA ARG A 212 -5.22 8.05 -14.77
C ARG A 212 -4.28 9.24 -14.60
N GLU A 213 -4.76 10.46 -14.87
CA GLU A 213 -3.99 11.69 -14.62
C GLU A 213 -3.98 12.11 -13.14
N LEU A 214 -4.98 11.67 -12.36
CA LEU A 214 -5.18 12.07 -10.96
C LEU A 214 -4.84 10.95 -9.96
N TYR A 215 -5.01 9.70 -10.37
CA TYR A 215 -4.87 8.53 -9.51
C TYR A 215 -3.92 7.51 -10.13
N CYS A 216 -3.12 6.85 -9.28
CA CYS A 216 -2.32 5.72 -9.73
C CYS A 216 -3.21 4.52 -10.07
N TYR A 217 -2.67 3.56 -10.86
CA TYR A 217 -3.42 2.39 -11.34
C TYR A 217 -4.22 1.66 -10.24
N ALA A 218 -3.63 1.44 -9.06
CA ALA A 218 -4.33 0.77 -7.97
C ALA A 218 -5.41 1.65 -7.33
N CYS A 219 -5.16 2.96 -7.20
CA CYS A 219 -6.12 3.89 -6.62
C CYS A 219 -7.31 4.18 -7.55
N SER A 220 -7.11 4.17 -8.87
CA SER A 220 -8.22 4.36 -9.82
C SER A 220 -9.23 3.21 -9.77
N LYS A 221 -8.84 2.01 -9.34
CA LYS A 221 -9.75 0.87 -9.13
C LYS A 221 -10.54 0.94 -7.81
N ILE A 222 -10.12 1.79 -6.88
CA ILE A 222 -10.71 1.89 -5.54
C ILE A 222 -11.50 3.19 -5.36
N ILE A 223 -11.23 4.22 -6.17
CA ILE A 223 -11.89 5.53 -6.06
C ILE A 223 -13.41 5.46 -6.22
N GLU A 224 -13.91 4.49 -7.01
CA GLU A 224 -15.35 4.23 -7.17
C GLU A 224 -16.09 3.97 -5.85
N PHE A 225 -15.37 3.55 -4.81
CA PHE A 225 -15.92 3.30 -3.48
C PHE A 225 -15.82 4.51 -2.54
N VAL A 226 -15.08 5.55 -2.91
CA VAL A 226 -14.91 6.78 -2.11
C VAL A 226 -15.91 7.86 -2.55
N GLU A 227 -16.21 7.96 -3.84
CA GLU A 227 -17.08 8.99 -4.43
C GLU A 227 -18.59 8.66 -4.35
N LYS A 228 -19.03 7.76 -3.45
CA LYS A 228 -20.44 7.34 -3.25
C LYS A 228 -21.12 7.89 -1.98
#